data_AF-A0A833CFH0-F1
#
_entry.id   AF-A0A833CFH0-F1
#
_cell.length_a   1.000
_cell.length_b   1.000
_cell.length_c   1.000
_cell.angle_alpha   90.00
_cell.angle_beta   90.00
_cell.angle_gamma   90.00
#
_symmetry.space_group_name_H-M   'P 1'
#
loop_
_entity.id
_entity.type
_entity.pdbx_description
1 polymer ?
#
loop_
_entity_poly.entity_id
_entity_poly.type
_entity_poly.pdbx_seq_one_letter_code
_entity_poly.pdbx_strand_id
1 'polypeptide(L)'
;MQRTGWMIEKDAKQMNCLFLQENWKKIKQLENRYEISNYGKIRNAKTLQILKTQISNSGYLRVCLRTRKGKKRQFSIHRLVAQYFVPNPMHKPEVNHKDENRLNNLASNLEWVTQKENANYGTGVERQRVQLFKPVIQLSINNEFIAFYPSLKEAARAVKCNSSQIWKVIHGQRKTTHGYKWKYAEANNR
;
A
#
# COMPACT_ATOMS: atom_id res chain seq x y z
N MET A 1 36.58 -29.53 30.45
CA MET A 1 35.51 -29.37 29.44
C MET A 1 34.65 -28.17 29.85
N GLN A 2 34.44 -27.22 28.93
CA GLN A 2 33.42 -26.15 28.90
C GLN A 2 34.03 -24.83 28.36
N ARG A 3 34.12 -24.72 27.02
CA ARG A 3 34.37 -23.47 26.28
C ARG A 3 33.65 -23.55 24.93
N THR A 4 32.32 -23.56 24.92
CA THR A 4 31.55 -23.54 23.65
C THR A 4 30.30 -22.64 23.67
N GLY A 5 30.00 -21.94 24.77
CA GLY A 5 28.82 -21.07 24.85
C GLY A 5 29.02 -19.61 24.41
N TRP A 6 30.24 -19.05 24.52
CA TRP A 6 30.48 -17.60 24.39
C TRP A 6 30.84 -17.11 22.99
N MET A 7 31.12 -18.01 22.03
CA MET A 7 31.44 -17.62 20.65
C MET A 7 30.19 -17.41 19.78
N ILE A 8 29.10 -18.11 20.05
CA ILE A 8 27.89 -18.09 19.19
C ILE A 8 27.09 -16.78 19.37
N GLU A 9 27.03 -16.24 20.60
CA GLU A 9 26.25 -15.04 20.91
C GLU A 9 26.88 -13.73 20.40
N LYS A 10 28.21 -13.62 20.42
CA LYS A 10 28.93 -12.46 19.89
C LYS A 10 28.81 -12.39 18.37
N ASP A 11 28.90 -13.51 17.67
CA ASP A 11 28.74 -13.58 16.23
C ASP A 11 27.29 -13.33 15.80
N ALA A 12 26.30 -13.77 16.58
CA ALA A 12 24.90 -13.43 16.35
C ALA A 12 24.62 -11.92 16.56
N LYS A 13 25.19 -11.28 17.58
CA LYS A 13 25.11 -9.81 17.78
C LYS A 13 25.84 -9.04 16.70
N GLN A 14 27.02 -9.50 16.26
CA GLN A 14 27.81 -8.88 15.20
C GLN A 14 27.14 -9.02 13.83
N MET A 15 26.56 -10.19 13.53
CA MET A 15 25.72 -10.42 12.35
C MET A 15 24.44 -9.58 12.40
N ASN A 16 23.76 -9.49 13.54
CA ASN A 16 22.53 -8.71 13.67
C ASN A 16 22.79 -7.18 13.58
N CYS A 17 23.97 -6.70 13.99
CA CYS A 17 24.40 -5.31 13.78
C CYS A 17 24.74 -4.99 12.31
N LEU A 18 25.30 -5.95 11.56
CA LEU A 18 25.60 -5.79 10.12
C LEU A 18 24.34 -5.70 9.25
N PHE A 19 23.22 -6.30 9.67
CA PHE A 19 21.93 -6.16 8.97
C PHE A 19 21.23 -4.81 9.19
N LEU A 20 21.68 -4.00 10.16
CA LEU A 20 21.15 -2.66 10.45
C LEU A 20 21.97 -1.53 9.82
N GLN A 21 23.02 -1.83 9.05
CA GLN A 21 23.80 -0.80 8.36
C GLN A 21 23.18 -0.43 7.01
N GLU A 22 23.24 0.87 6.69
CA GLU A 22 22.82 1.39 5.39
C GLU A 22 23.83 0.96 4.31
N ASN A 23 23.44 -0.03 3.52
CA ASN A 23 24.23 -0.61 2.45
C ASN A 23 23.89 0.05 1.11
N TRP A 24 24.92 0.45 0.35
CA TRP A 24 24.76 1.14 -0.94
C TRP A 24 25.16 0.24 -2.11
N LYS A 25 24.35 0.22 -3.17
CA LYS A 25 24.61 -0.52 -4.41
C LYS A 25 24.53 0.40 -5.63
N LYS A 26 25.49 0.27 -6.54
CA LYS A 26 25.52 1.00 -7.82
C LYS A 26 24.40 0.53 -8.75
N ILE A 27 23.68 1.47 -9.33
CA ILE A 27 22.57 1.20 -10.25
C ILE A 27 23.13 0.88 -11.64
N LYS A 28 23.32 -0.41 -11.95
CA LYS A 28 23.96 -0.90 -13.18
C LYS A 28 23.29 -0.38 -14.45
N GLN A 29 21.96 -0.36 -14.49
CA GLN A 29 21.18 0.12 -15.64
C GLN A 29 21.35 1.63 -15.93
N LEU A 30 22.02 2.37 -15.04
CA LEU A 30 22.36 3.79 -15.19
C LEU A 30 23.89 4.01 -15.25
N GLU A 31 24.63 3.00 -15.70
CA GLU A 31 26.10 3.03 -15.85
C GLU A 31 26.80 3.39 -14.53
N ASN A 32 26.25 2.91 -13.41
CA ASN A 32 26.81 3.14 -12.08
C ASN A 32 26.95 4.63 -11.68
N ARG A 33 26.26 5.54 -12.37
CA ARG A 33 26.26 6.99 -12.04
C ARG A 33 25.54 7.32 -10.74
N TYR A 34 24.70 6.41 -10.28
CA TYR A 34 23.89 6.56 -9.08
C TYR A 34 24.03 5.32 -8.22
N GLU A 35 23.85 5.51 -6.92
CA GLU A 35 23.78 4.44 -5.92
C GLU A 35 22.44 4.49 -5.23
N ILE A 36 21.93 3.33 -4.84
CA ILE A 36 20.72 3.17 -4.04
C ILE A 36 21.06 2.45 -2.75
N SER A 37 20.49 2.91 -1.64
CA SER A 37 20.60 2.25 -0.34
C SER A 37 19.45 1.29 -0.06
N ASN A 38 19.68 0.32 0.83
CA ASN A 38 18.63 -0.52 1.41
C ASN A 38 17.58 0.28 2.19
N TYR A 39 17.82 1.57 2.48
CA TYR A 39 16.87 2.46 3.15
C TYR A 39 16.03 3.30 2.16
N GLY A 40 16.23 3.12 0.86
CA GLY A 40 15.50 3.85 -0.17
C GLY A 40 16.04 5.24 -0.48
N LYS A 41 17.27 5.56 -0.06
CA LYS A 41 17.96 6.78 -0.48
C LYS A 41 18.69 6.54 -1.80
N ILE A 42 18.78 7.58 -2.61
CA ILE A 42 19.54 7.54 -3.86
C ILE A 42 20.51 8.71 -3.86
N ARG A 43 21.75 8.46 -4.27
CA ARG A 43 22.79 9.48 -4.40
C ARG A 43 23.52 9.41 -5.73
N ASN A 44 24.17 10.50 -6.11
CA ASN A 44 25.16 10.48 -7.17
C ASN A 44 26.39 9.67 -6.71
N ALA A 45 26.87 8.75 -7.53
CA ALA A 45 27.99 7.86 -7.16
C ALA A 45 29.34 8.59 -7.05
N LYS A 46 29.52 9.72 -7.74
CA LYS A 46 30.75 10.52 -7.73
C LYS A 46 30.72 11.61 -6.67
N THR A 47 29.63 12.38 -6.61
CA THR A 47 29.53 13.52 -5.67
C THR A 47 28.96 13.13 -4.32
N LEU A 48 28.44 11.91 -4.18
CA LEU A 48 27.77 11.39 -2.98
C LEU A 48 26.54 12.20 -2.53
N GLN A 49 26.11 13.18 -3.32
CA GLN A 49 24.95 14.01 -3.03
C GLN A 49 23.66 13.21 -3.13
N ILE A 50 22.86 13.24 -2.07
CA ILE A 50 21.53 12.63 -2.01
C ILE A 50 20.58 13.38 -2.95
N LEU A 51 19.87 12.65 -3.79
CA LEU A 51 18.91 13.20 -4.73
C LEU A 51 17.55 13.41 -4.07
N LYS A 52 16.88 14.51 -4.47
CA LYS A 52 15.52 14.80 -4.02
C LYS A 52 14.53 13.80 -4.64
N THR A 53 13.69 13.22 -3.79
CA THR A 53 12.56 12.39 -4.18
C THR A 53 11.26 13.18 -4.21
N GLN A 54 10.26 12.67 -4.91
CA GLN A 54 8.92 13.25 -5.01
C GLN A 54 7.87 12.17 -4.78
N ILE A 55 6.76 12.51 -4.16
CA ILE A 55 5.60 11.61 -4.00
C ILE A 55 4.76 11.70 -5.29
N SER A 56 4.42 10.55 -5.87
CA SER A 56 3.51 10.49 -7.02
C SER A 56 2.06 10.69 -6.62
N ASN A 57 1.19 10.97 -7.59
CA ASN A 57 -0.27 11.05 -7.35
C ASN A 57 -0.85 9.74 -6.75
N SER A 58 -0.18 8.61 -6.98
CA SER A 58 -0.51 7.32 -6.37
C SER A 58 0.13 7.05 -5.00
N GLY A 59 0.82 8.04 -4.41
CA GLY A 59 1.41 7.97 -3.07
C GLY A 59 2.77 7.28 -2.97
N TYR A 60 3.45 6.96 -4.09
CA TYR A 60 4.76 6.31 -4.07
C TYR A 60 5.91 7.32 -4.21
N LEU A 61 7.01 7.12 -3.49
CA LEU A 61 8.23 7.87 -3.73
C LEU A 61 8.86 7.53 -5.09
N ARG A 62 9.26 8.58 -5.81
CA ARG A 62 9.93 8.53 -7.11
C ARG A 62 11.13 9.46 -7.16
N VAL A 63 12.07 9.14 -8.05
CA VAL A 63 13.22 9.99 -8.37
C VAL A 63 13.37 10.16 -9.88
N CYS A 64 13.79 11.34 -10.31
CA CYS A 64 14.11 11.63 -11.70
C CYS A 64 15.62 11.44 -11.92
N LEU A 65 16.02 10.44 -12.70
CA LEU A 65 17.41 10.11 -12.97
C LEU A 65 17.74 10.23 -14.46
N ARG A 66 19.00 10.57 -14.77
CA ARG A 66 19.48 10.65 -16.14
C ARG A 66 19.93 9.26 -16.62
N THR A 67 19.40 8.83 -17.75
CA THR A 67 19.74 7.55 -18.40
C THR A 67 21.03 7.62 -19.21
N ARG A 68 21.50 6.44 -19.67
CA ARG A 68 22.59 6.29 -20.65
C ARG A 68 22.55 7.31 -21.77
N LYS A 69 21.40 7.42 -22.44
CA LYS A 69 21.16 8.30 -23.60
C LYS A 69 20.99 9.78 -23.23
N GLY A 70 21.33 10.19 -22.00
CA GLY A 70 21.18 11.57 -21.52
C GLY A 70 19.75 12.00 -21.19
N LYS A 71 18.73 11.19 -21.50
CA LYS A 71 17.31 11.48 -21.20
C LYS A 71 17.00 11.29 -19.73
N LYS A 72 16.18 12.17 -19.15
CA LYS A 72 15.64 12.02 -17.78
C LYS A 72 14.48 11.02 -17.78
N ARG A 73 14.41 10.16 -16.76
CA ARG A 73 13.30 9.23 -16.52
C ARG A 73 12.96 9.16 -15.05
N GLN A 74 11.69 8.89 -14.77
CA GLN A 74 11.19 8.69 -13.41
C GLN A 74 11.33 7.22 -13.02
N PHE A 75 11.80 6.96 -11.81
CA PHE A 75 11.94 5.63 -11.23
C PHE A 75 11.23 5.59 -9.88
N SER A 76 10.52 4.49 -9.59
CA SER A 76 9.96 4.27 -8.25
C SER A 76 11.02 3.77 -7.28
N ILE A 77 11.05 4.36 -6.08
CA ILE A 77 12.05 4.02 -5.06
C ILE A 77 11.90 2.56 -4.62
N HIS A 78 10.71 2.14 -4.17
CA HIS A 78 10.46 0.76 -3.74
C HIS A 78 10.91 -0.29 -4.76
N ARG A 79 10.63 -0.10 -6.07
CA ARG A 79 11.07 -1.07 -7.09
C ARG A 79 12.58 -1.09 -7.23
N LEU A 80 13.24 0.08 -7.22
CA LEU A 80 14.70 0.11 -7.25
C LEU A 80 15.28 -0.55 -5.99
N VAL A 81 14.75 -0.30 -4.80
CA VAL A 81 15.25 -0.96 -3.57
C VAL A 81 15.09 -2.47 -3.69
N ALA A 82 13.89 -2.94 -4.04
CA ALA A 82 13.59 -4.36 -4.17
C ALA A 82 14.50 -5.06 -5.20
N GLN A 83 14.76 -4.41 -6.34
CA GLN A 83 15.67 -4.96 -7.38
C GLN A 83 17.08 -5.22 -6.89
N TYR A 84 17.58 -4.43 -5.93
CA TYR A 84 18.96 -4.51 -5.48
C TYR A 84 19.12 -5.21 -4.12
N PHE A 85 18.09 -5.24 -3.28
CA PHE A 85 18.20 -5.71 -1.90
C PHE A 85 17.20 -6.80 -1.51
N VAL A 86 16.19 -7.10 -2.33
CA VAL A 86 15.17 -8.12 -2.02
C VAL A 86 15.26 -9.26 -3.03
N PRO A 87 15.62 -10.48 -2.60
CA PRO A 87 15.64 -11.65 -3.47
C PRO A 87 14.28 -11.90 -4.15
N ASN A 88 14.31 -12.27 -5.43
CA ASN A 88 13.11 -12.62 -6.20
C ASN A 88 13.30 -13.94 -6.97
N PRO A 89 13.49 -15.07 -6.26
CA PRO A 89 13.74 -16.36 -6.90
C PRO A 89 12.56 -16.82 -7.78
N MET A 90 11.35 -16.36 -7.47
CA MET A 90 10.12 -16.71 -8.18
C MET A 90 9.78 -15.75 -9.33
N HIS A 91 10.65 -14.77 -9.64
CA HIS A 91 10.45 -13.78 -10.69
C HIS A 91 9.09 -13.06 -10.65
N LYS A 92 8.58 -12.82 -9.45
CA LYS A 92 7.30 -12.13 -9.23
C LYS A 92 7.38 -10.68 -9.73
N PRO A 93 6.35 -10.15 -10.41
CA PRO A 93 6.46 -8.89 -11.16
C PRO A 93 6.33 -7.62 -10.30
N GLU A 94 5.63 -7.68 -9.17
CA GLU A 94 5.25 -6.53 -8.35
C GLU A 94 5.97 -6.51 -7.01
N VAL A 95 6.04 -5.31 -6.42
CA VAL A 95 6.66 -5.10 -5.11
C VAL A 95 5.58 -4.58 -4.16
N ASN A 96 5.40 -5.28 -3.05
CA ASN A 96 4.48 -4.93 -1.98
C ASN A 96 5.22 -4.28 -0.80
N HIS A 97 4.51 -3.40 -0.08
CA HIS A 97 4.92 -2.83 1.20
C HIS A 97 4.19 -3.60 2.32
N LYS A 98 4.93 -4.32 3.17
CA LYS A 98 4.36 -5.22 4.19
C LYS A 98 3.50 -4.47 5.22
N ASP A 99 3.88 -3.23 5.53
CA ASP A 99 3.17 -2.34 6.45
C ASP A 99 2.08 -1.49 5.79
N GLU A 100 1.77 -1.72 4.51
CA GLU A 100 0.87 -0.90 3.67
C GLU A 100 1.26 0.59 3.53
N ASN A 101 2.43 1.01 4.03
CA ASN A 101 2.93 2.37 3.94
C ASN A 101 3.87 2.55 2.74
N ARG A 102 3.35 3.15 1.67
CA ARG A 102 4.09 3.40 0.40
C ARG A 102 5.34 4.29 0.55
N LEU A 103 5.48 5.00 1.67
CA LEU A 103 6.63 5.85 1.97
C LEU A 103 7.73 5.09 2.73
N ASN A 104 7.42 3.96 3.37
CA ASN A 104 8.39 3.10 4.05
C ASN A 104 9.12 2.20 3.04
N ASN A 105 10.18 2.72 2.41
CA ASN A 105 10.92 2.04 1.35
C ASN A 105 12.13 1.24 1.87
N LEU A 106 12.15 0.84 3.15
CA LEU A 106 13.18 -0.05 3.68
C LEU A 106 13.11 -1.40 2.98
N ALA A 107 14.26 -1.96 2.58
CA ALA A 107 14.32 -3.26 1.91
C ALA A 107 13.64 -4.39 2.72
N SER A 108 13.75 -4.34 4.06
CA SER A 108 13.09 -5.28 4.96
C SER A 108 11.56 -5.21 4.93
N ASN A 109 11.01 -4.04 4.61
CA ASN A 109 9.57 -3.78 4.46
C ASN A 109 9.02 -4.12 3.08
N LEU A 110 9.89 -4.49 2.13
CA LEU A 110 9.49 -4.80 0.75
C LEU A 110 9.53 -6.30 0.49
N GLU A 111 8.63 -6.76 -0.37
CA GLU A 111 8.60 -8.13 -0.86
C GLU A 111 8.10 -8.18 -2.31
N TRP A 112 8.49 -9.22 -3.04
CA TRP A 112 7.99 -9.44 -4.39
C TRP A 112 6.72 -10.27 -4.35
N VAL A 113 5.68 -9.81 -5.04
CA VAL A 113 4.34 -10.40 -5.08
C VAL A 113 3.83 -10.54 -6.51
N THR A 114 2.93 -11.49 -6.71
CA THR A 114 2.06 -11.53 -7.88
C THR A 114 0.94 -10.51 -7.73
N GLN A 115 0.31 -10.14 -8.86
CA GLN A 115 -0.87 -9.27 -8.84
C GLN A 115 -1.99 -9.80 -7.94
N LYS A 116 -2.22 -11.12 -7.97
CA LYS A 116 -3.25 -11.77 -7.15
C LYS A 116 -2.93 -11.70 -5.66
N GLU A 117 -1.68 -11.93 -5.28
CA GLU A 117 -1.24 -11.79 -3.89
C GLU A 117 -1.37 -10.34 -3.42
N ASN A 118 -0.93 -9.37 -4.24
CA ASN A 118 -1.01 -7.94 -3.93
C ASN A 118 -2.47 -7.47 -3.75
N ALA A 119 -3.36 -7.88 -4.65
CA ALA A 119 -4.78 -7.53 -4.59
C ALA A 119 -5.47 -8.06 -3.32
N ASN A 120 -5.01 -9.21 -2.81
CA ASN A 120 -5.55 -9.84 -1.62
C ASN A 120 -4.79 -9.46 -0.33
N TYR A 121 -3.76 -8.62 -0.43
CA TYR A 121 -2.90 -8.31 0.72
C TYR A 121 -3.57 -7.31 1.67
N GLY A 122 -3.36 -7.55 2.96
CA GLY A 122 -3.76 -6.67 4.05
C GLY A 122 -5.24 -6.27 4.00
N THR A 123 -5.50 -4.96 3.98
CA THR A 123 -6.85 -4.39 4.02
C THR A 123 -7.43 -4.10 2.63
N GLY A 124 -6.75 -4.49 1.54
CA GLY A 124 -7.15 -4.18 0.17
C GLY A 124 -8.55 -4.68 -0.20
N VAL A 125 -8.84 -5.95 0.14
CA VAL A 125 -10.14 -6.58 -0.10
C VAL A 125 -11.25 -5.86 0.67
N GLU A 126 -11.02 -5.56 1.95
CA GLU A 126 -12.03 -4.88 2.77
C GLU A 126 -12.28 -3.45 2.29
N ARG A 127 -11.23 -2.69 1.98
CA ARG A 127 -11.35 -1.34 1.39
C ARG A 127 -12.12 -1.36 0.07
N GLN A 128 -11.84 -2.34 -0.79
CA GLN A 128 -12.57 -2.52 -2.04
C GLN A 128 -14.03 -2.91 -1.79
N ARG A 129 -14.28 -3.80 -0.83
CA ARG A 129 -15.62 -4.24 -0.44
C ARG A 129 -16.46 -3.06 0.07
N VAL A 130 -15.91 -2.23 0.96
CA VAL A 130 -16.59 -1.04 1.49
C VAL A 130 -16.89 -0.01 0.39
N GLN A 131 -16.01 0.15 -0.61
CA GLN A 131 -16.30 1.02 -1.74
C GLN A 131 -17.40 0.47 -2.67
N LEU A 132 -17.36 -0.82 -2.98
CA LEU A 132 -18.33 -1.46 -3.88
C LEU A 132 -19.69 -1.66 -3.23
N PHE A 133 -19.69 -1.98 -1.93
CA PHE A 133 -20.86 -2.27 -1.11
C PHE A 133 -20.91 -1.26 0.03
N LYS A 134 -21.10 0.03 -0.33
CA LYS A 134 -21.24 1.09 0.67
C LYS A 134 -22.38 0.73 1.63
N PRO A 135 -22.10 0.58 2.93
CA PRO A 135 -23.14 0.26 3.89
C PRO A 135 -24.17 1.36 3.98
N VAL A 136 -25.41 0.99 4.30
CA VAL A 136 -26.54 1.90 4.40
C VAL A 136 -27.27 1.71 5.72
N ILE A 137 -27.83 2.80 6.22
CA ILE A 137 -28.70 2.80 7.38
C ILE A 137 -30.15 3.08 6.95
N GLN A 138 -31.06 2.33 7.53
CA GLN A 138 -32.49 2.53 7.45
C GLN A 138 -32.94 3.40 8.61
N LEU A 139 -33.73 4.41 8.31
CA LEU A 139 -34.24 5.38 9.27
C LEU A 139 -35.77 5.43 9.22
N SER A 140 -36.39 5.72 10.37
CA SER A 140 -37.80 6.07 10.44
C SER A 140 -38.05 7.38 9.70
N ILE A 141 -39.32 7.72 9.44
CA ILE A 141 -39.66 9.00 8.84
C ILE A 141 -39.23 10.19 9.73
N ASN A 142 -39.11 9.95 11.04
CA ASN A 142 -38.63 10.90 12.05
C ASN A 142 -37.09 10.90 12.19
N ASN A 143 -36.37 10.20 11.30
CA ASN A 143 -34.91 10.04 11.28
C ASN A 143 -34.33 9.20 12.42
N GLU A 144 -35.14 8.37 13.09
CA GLU A 144 -34.61 7.45 14.11
C GLU A 144 -33.96 6.24 13.43
N PHE A 145 -32.86 5.75 14.00
CA PHE A 145 -32.17 4.58 13.49
C PHE A 145 -33.03 3.32 13.65
N ILE A 146 -33.20 2.57 12.56
CA ILE A 146 -33.92 1.29 12.54
C ILE A 146 -32.95 0.12 12.36
N ALA A 147 -32.13 0.17 11.31
CA ALA A 147 -31.26 -0.95 10.96
C ALA A 147 -30.04 -0.52 10.14
N PHE A 148 -28.97 -1.30 10.25
CA PHE A 148 -27.77 -1.20 9.43
C PHE A 148 -27.72 -2.35 8.44
N TYR A 149 -27.32 -2.07 7.21
CA TYR A 149 -27.09 -3.08 6.19
C TYR A 149 -25.72 -2.86 5.56
N PRO A 150 -24.91 -3.92 5.36
CA PRO A 150 -23.59 -3.80 4.77
C PRO A 150 -23.65 -3.48 3.27
N SER A 151 -24.83 -3.50 2.62
CA SER A 151 -24.99 -3.07 1.24
C SER A 151 -26.41 -2.63 0.89
N LEU A 152 -26.55 -1.84 -0.18
CA LEU A 152 -27.84 -1.52 -0.79
C LEU A 152 -28.66 -2.75 -1.21
N LYS A 153 -28.00 -3.83 -1.65
CA LYS A 153 -28.69 -5.06 -2.06
C LYS A 153 -29.32 -5.79 -0.88
N GLU A 154 -28.63 -5.81 0.26
CA GLU A 154 -29.17 -6.42 1.47
C GLU A 154 -30.31 -5.62 2.06
N ALA A 155 -30.16 -4.29 2.12
CA ALA A 155 -31.25 -3.39 2.49
C ALA A 155 -32.49 -3.59 1.59
N ALA A 156 -32.27 -3.67 0.27
CA ALA A 156 -33.34 -3.89 -0.69
C ALA A 156 -34.04 -5.24 -0.49
N ARG A 157 -33.28 -6.31 -0.20
CA ARG A 157 -33.83 -7.64 0.09
C ARG A 157 -34.65 -7.65 1.39
N ALA A 158 -34.16 -7.00 2.44
CA ALA A 158 -34.85 -6.92 3.73
C ALA A 158 -36.21 -6.22 3.61
N VAL A 159 -36.28 -5.15 2.81
CA VAL A 159 -37.51 -4.37 2.59
C VAL A 159 -38.29 -4.84 1.35
N LYS A 160 -37.86 -5.94 0.72
CA LYS A 160 -38.46 -6.55 -0.48
C LYS A 160 -38.68 -5.54 -1.61
N CYS A 161 -37.69 -4.70 -1.86
CA CYS A 161 -37.73 -3.64 -2.87
C CYS A 161 -36.54 -3.70 -3.84
N ASN A 162 -36.52 -2.84 -4.84
CA ASN A 162 -35.38 -2.72 -5.75
C ASN A 162 -34.33 -1.76 -5.16
N SER A 163 -33.05 -2.12 -5.22
CA SER A 163 -31.95 -1.25 -4.72
C SER A 163 -31.92 0.14 -5.35
N SER A 164 -32.42 0.30 -6.58
CA SER A 164 -32.60 1.61 -7.23
C SER A 164 -33.58 2.52 -6.48
N GLN A 165 -34.62 1.95 -5.86
CA GLN A 165 -35.59 2.72 -5.09
C GLN A 165 -34.97 3.32 -3.82
N ILE A 166 -34.13 2.54 -3.13
CA ILE A 166 -33.35 3.02 -1.98
C ILE A 166 -32.30 4.05 -2.44
N TRP A 167 -31.59 3.78 -3.53
CA TRP A 167 -30.60 4.69 -4.11
C TRP A 167 -31.19 6.07 -4.44
N LYS A 168 -32.41 6.12 -5.00
CA LYS A 168 -33.14 7.37 -5.27
C LYS A 168 -33.40 8.17 -4.00
N VAL A 169 -33.62 7.51 -2.87
CA VAL A 169 -33.80 8.20 -1.58
C VAL A 169 -32.47 8.78 -1.09
N ILE A 170 -31.40 8.00 -1.14
CA ILE A 170 -30.07 8.43 -0.70
C ILE A 170 -29.59 9.66 -1.49
N HIS A 171 -29.90 9.75 -2.79
CA HIS A 171 -29.51 10.87 -3.65
C HIS A 171 -30.56 11.98 -3.72
N GLY A 172 -31.56 11.97 -2.83
CA GLY A 172 -32.56 13.04 -2.72
C GLY A 172 -33.58 13.10 -3.86
N GLN A 173 -33.58 12.14 -4.80
CA GLN A 173 -34.59 12.05 -5.87
C GLN A 173 -35.95 11.59 -5.34
N ARG A 174 -35.98 10.99 -4.14
CA ARG A 174 -37.19 10.63 -3.39
C ARG A 174 -36.98 10.93 -1.92
N LYS A 175 -38.06 11.31 -1.21
CA LYS A 175 -37.97 11.55 0.25
C LYS A 175 -37.91 10.25 1.06
N THR A 176 -38.64 9.23 0.62
CA THR A 176 -38.74 7.92 1.27
C THR A 176 -38.95 6.82 0.24
N THR A 177 -38.74 5.56 0.66
CA THR A 177 -39.24 4.39 -0.05
C THR A 177 -39.70 3.35 0.96
N HIS A 178 -40.86 2.74 0.72
CA HIS A 178 -41.46 1.74 1.60
C HIS A 178 -41.63 2.23 3.05
N GLY A 179 -41.90 3.52 3.26
CA GLY A 179 -42.06 4.12 4.58
C GLY A 179 -40.76 4.52 5.29
N TYR A 180 -39.60 4.27 4.69
CA TYR A 180 -38.30 4.51 5.31
C TYR A 180 -37.47 5.58 4.61
N LYS A 181 -36.63 6.24 5.40
CA LYS A 181 -35.52 7.07 4.92
C LYS A 181 -34.24 6.25 4.90
N TRP A 182 -33.29 6.65 4.05
CA TRP A 182 -32.06 5.89 3.84
C TRP A 182 -30.88 6.83 3.70
N LYS A 183 -29.75 6.46 4.31
CA LYS A 183 -28.47 7.16 4.19
C LYS A 183 -27.35 6.15 4.06
N TYR A 184 -26.21 6.55 3.50
CA TYR A 184 -24.99 5.76 3.69
C TYR A 184 -24.58 5.81 5.16
N ALA A 185 -24.07 4.69 5.69
CA ALA A 185 -23.39 4.71 6.97
C ALA A 185 -22.11 5.52 6.80
N GLU A 186 -21.80 6.41 7.75
CA GLU A 186 -20.54 7.16 7.69
C GLU A 186 -19.37 6.19 7.80
N ALA A 187 -18.46 6.24 6.82
CA ALA A 187 -17.16 5.62 6.98
C ALA A 187 -16.38 6.50 7.95
N ASN A 188 -16.02 5.96 9.12
CA ASN A 188 -14.98 6.55 9.96
C ASN A 188 -13.66 6.57 9.18
N ASN A 189 -13.48 7.56 8.31
CA ASN A 189 -12.19 7.89 7.71
C ASN A 189 -11.44 8.77 8.71
N ARG A 190 -10.68 8.14 9.60
CA ARG A 190 -9.52 8.76 10.25
C ARG A 190 -8.25 8.29 9.56
#